data_AF-A0A192C9P7-F1
#
_entry.id   AF-A0A192C9P7-F1
#
_cell.length_a   1.000
_cell.length_b   1.000
_cell.length_c   1.000
_cell.angle_alpha   90.00
_cell.angle_beta   90.00
_cell.angle_gamma   90.00
#
_symmetry.space_group_name_H-M   'P 1'
#
loop_
_entity.id
_entity.type
_entity.pdbx_description
1 polymer ?
#
loop_
_entity_poly.entity_id
_entity_poly.type
_entity_poly.pdbx_seq_one_letter_code
_entity_poly.pdbx_strand_id
1 'polypeptide(L)'
;MSTSRELRSLFCARVVICLVQRLTHSLSKEMEFCMSKNLDLFNQQTAEIFAVLWENFPVPQVINYDKFNAALPDDYFDQLNSPEMKALNQLRSVVEGTFNFLCENGYIQYNTDHQSYFYDVRLTEKALTVLNKKPEVLGGNETMGDKVISAVKDGTPGVIAGVITNLLTHGVNLVASVS
;
A
#
# COMPACT_ATOMS: atom_id res chain seq x y z
N MET A 1 39.82 -24.30 42.16
CA MET A 1 38.87 -24.95 41.23
C MET A 1 37.55 -24.18 41.00
N SER A 2 37.33 -22.99 41.57
CA SER A 2 36.04 -22.26 41.45
C SER A 2 35.94 -21.32 40.24
N THR A 3 37.04 -20.69 39.85
CA THR A 3 37.08 -19.61 38.83
C THR A 3 36.79 -20.06 37.40
N SER A 4 37.05 -21.32 37.04
CA SER A 4 36.85 -21.81 35.66
C SER A 4 35.38 -22.05 35.30
N ARG A 5 34.51 -22.37 36.28
CA ARG A 5 33.08 -22.60 36.05
C ARG A 5 32.30 -21.30 35.85
N GLU A 6 32.62 -20.26 36.60
CA GLU A 6 31.98 -18.94 36.45
C GLU A 6 32.31 -18.28 35.12
N LEU A 7 33.58 -18.35 34.68
CA LEU A 7 34.00 -17.82 33.37
C LEU A 7 33.25 -18.49 32.20
N ARG A 8 32.98 -19.79 32.27
CA ARG A 8 32.19 -20.51 31.24
C ARG A 8 30.71 -20.13 31.26
N SER A 9 30.14 -19.92 32.44
CA SER A 9 28.75 -19.45 32.62
C SER A 9 28.57 -18.04 32.03
N LEU A 10 29.47 -17.11 32.36
CA LEU A 10 29.47 -15.74 31.84
C LEU A 10 29.67 -15.69 30.31
N PHE A 11 30.51 -16.58 29.76
CA PHE A 11 30.70 -16.68 28.32
C PHE A 11 29.44 -17.20 27.62
N CYS A 12 28.78 -18.22 28.18
CA CYS A 12 27.53 -18.77 27.66
C CYS A 12 26.40 -17.73 27.69
N ALA A 13 26.24 -17.02 28.81
CA ALA A 13 25.23 -15.96 28.95
C ALA A 13 25.44 -14.82 27.92
N ARG A 14 26.69 -14.41 27.68
CA ARG A 14 27.01 -13.39 26.67
C ARG A 14 26.70 -13.86 25.24
N VAL A 15 26.97 -15.12 24.92
CA VAL A 15 26.65 -15.69 23.60
C VAL A 15 25.14 -15.72 23.39
N VAL A 16 24.35 -16.13 24.40
CA VAL A 16 22.88 -16.15 24.33
C VAL A 16 22.31 -14.74 24.16
N ILE A 17 22.79 -13.76 24.92
CA ILE A 17 22.34 -12.36 24.79
C ILE A 17 22.65 -11.82 23.39
N CYS A 18 23.87 -12.05 22.88
CA CYS A 18 24.25 -11.65 21.52
C CYS A 18 23.38 -12.33 20.44
N LEU A 19 23.02 -13.60 20.63
CA LEU A 19 22.18 -14.33 19.68
C LEU A 19 20.75 -13.78 19.66
N VAL A 20 20.17 -13.55 20.83
CA VAL A 20 18.83 -12.96 20.99
C VAL A 20 18.80 -11.55 20.39
N GLN A 21 19.82 -10.74 20.64
CA GLN A 21 19.89 -9.37 20.13
C GLN A 21 20.09 -9.30 18.61
N ARG A 22 20.81 -10.28 18.02
CA ARG A 22 20.88 -10.43 16.55
C ARG A 22 19.55 -10.89 15.95
N LEU A 23 18.87 -11.83 16.61
CA LEU A 23 17.56 -12.32 16.16
C LEU A 23 16.50 -11.20 16.21
N THR A 24 16.44 -10.42 17.28
CA THR A 24 15.50 -9.29 17.37
C THR A 24 15.80 -8.20 16.35
N HIS A 25 17.09 -7.91 16.08
CA HIS A 25 17.48 -6.95 15.05
C HIS A 25 17.22 -7.45 13.62
N SER A 26 17.33 -8.77 13.39
CA SER A 26 16.96 -9.40 12.11
C SER A 26 15.45 -9.30 11.88
N LEU A 27 14.65 -9.66 12.89
CA LEU A 27 13.20 -9.58 12.83
C LEU A 27 12.69 -8.15 12.68
N SER A 28 13.33 -7.17 13.34
CA SER A 28 12.96 -5.77 13.17
C SER A 28 13.25 -5.26 11.75
N LYS A 29 14.38 -5.66 11.16
CA LYS A 29 14.72 -5.33 9.76
C LYS A 29 13.79 -5.99 8.75
N GLU A 30 13.43 -7.25 8.98
CA GLU A 30 12.45 -7.95 8.14
C GLU A 30 11.06 -7.29 8.23
N MET A 31 10.64 -6.86 9.43
CA MET A 31 9.41 -6.09 9.61
C MET A 31 9.48 -4.71 8.94
N GLU A 32 10.57 -3.96 9.09
CA GLU A 32 10.76 -2.66 8.42
C GLU A 32 10.74 -2.81 6.89
N PHE A 33 11.40 -3.84 6.35
CA PHE A 33 11.43 -4.13 4.91
C PHE A 33 10.07 -4.59 4.37
N CYS A 34 9.32 -5.41 5.11
CA CYS A 34 7.96 -5.81 4.75
C CYS A 34 6.98 -4.63 4.82
N MET A 35 7.13 -3.75 5.82
CA MET A 35 6.32 -2.54 5.97
C MET A 35 6.59 -1.53 4.85
N SER A 36 7.86 -1.33 4.44
CA SER A 36 8.18 -0.46 3.31
C SER A 36 7.57 -1.01 2.02
N LYS A 37 7.67 -2.31 1.78
CA LYS A 37 7.09 -2.96 0.58
C LYS A 37 5.57 -2.79 0.50
N ASN A 38 4.86 -2.99 1.60
CA ASN A 38 3.40 -2.85 1.61
C ASN A 38 2.96 -1.40 1.42
N LEU A 39 3.69 -0.44 1.99
CA LEU A 39 3.42 0.98 1.79
C LEU A 39 3.68 1.41 0.34
N ASP A 40 4.75 0.91 -0.28
CA ASP A 40 5.04 1.16 -1.70
C ASP A 40 3.94 0.58 -2.60
N LEU A 41 3.49 -0.65 -2.34
CA LEU A 41 2.35 -1.27 -3.03
C LEU A 41 1.07 -0.45 -2.84
N PHE A 42 0.78 -0.03 -1.61
CA PHE A 42 -0.38 0.83 -1.31
C PHE A 42 -0.34 2.14 -2.10
N ASN A 43 0.81 2.82 -2.14
CA ASN A 43 0.98 4.06 -2.89
C ASN A 43 0.77 3.84 -4.39
N GLN A 44 1.38 2.79 -4.95
CA GLN A 44 1.23 2.42 -6.36
C GLN A 44 -0.23 2.14 -6.71
N GLN A 45 -0.89 1.25 -5.96
CA GLN A 45 -2.28 0.85 -6.18
C GLN A 45 -3.22 2.04 -6.04
N THR A 46 -3.03 2.89 -5.02
CA THR A 46 -3.83 4.10 -4.82
C THR A 46 -3.71 5.05 -6.02
N ALA A 47 -2.50 5.27 -6.53
CA ALA A 47 -2.28 6.14 -7.68
C ALA A 47 -2.95 5.59 -8.93
N GLU A 48 -2.80 4.29 -9.20
CA GLU A 48 -3.43 3.63 -10.34
C GLU A 48 -4.96 3.63 -10.27
N ILE A 49 -5.54 3.40 -9.09
CA ILE A 49 -6.99 3.49 -8.86
C ILE A 49 -7.47 4.91 -9.12
N PHE A 50 -6.84 5.91 -8.51
CA PHE A 50 -7.26 7.30 -8.70
C PHE A 50 -7.06 7.80 -10.13
N ALA A 51 -6.00 7.41 -10.83
CA ALA A 51 -5.81 7.76 -12.23
C ALA A 51 -6.98 7.24 -13.08
N VAL A 52 -7.32 5.94 -12.96
CA VAL A 52 -8.44 5.34 -13.70
C VAL A 52 -9.76 6.04 -13.39
N LEU A 53 -10.04 6.31 -12.11
CA LEU A 53 -11.30 6.92 -11.73
C LEU A 53 -11.37 8.41 -12.09
N TRP A 54 -10.25 9.14 -12.04
CA TRP A 54 -10.18 10.55 -12.42
C TRP A 54 -10.43 10.74 -13.91
N GLU A 55 -9.82 9.90 -14.76
CA GLU A 55 -10.01 9.96 -16.22
C GLU A 55 -11.44 9.62 -16.66
N ASN A 56 -12.17 8.82 -15.88
CA ASN A 56 -13.47 8.28 -16.27
C ASN A 56 -14.66 8.82 -15.44
N PHE A 57 -14.41 9.71 -14.48
CA PHE A 57 -15.49 10.27 -13.64
C PHE A 57 -16.55 10.98 -14.50
N PRO A 58 -17.87 10.81 -14.24
CA PRO A 58 -18.51 10.14 -13.10
C PRO A 58 -18.87 8.66 -13.33
N VAL A 59 -18.42 8.05 -14.42
CA VAL A 59 -18.80 6.69 -14.80
C VAL A 59 -18.13 5.68 -13.84
N PRO A 60 -18.89 4.79 -13.16
CA PRO A 60 -18.30 3.74 -12.33
C PRO A 60 -17.44 2.80 -13.17
N GLN A 61 -16.34 2.32 -12.58
CA GLN A 61 -15.36 1.47 -13.25
C GLN A 61 -15.36 0.05 -12.70
N VAL A 62 -14.92 -0.89 -13.53
CA VAL A 62 -14.57 -2.26 -13.12
C VAL A 62 -13.04 -2.37 -13.18
N ILE A 63 -12.44 -2.82 -12.08
CA ILE A 63 -10.98 -2.97 -11.95
C ILE A 63 -10.69 -4.43 -11.57
N ASN A 64 -9.96 -5.14 -12.44
CA ASN A 64 -9.58 -6.53 -12.21
C ASN A 64 -8.30 -6.63 -11.38
N TYR A 65 -8.12 -7.74 -10.65
CA TYR A 65 -6.88 -8.03 -9.94
C TYR A 65 -5.64 -8.09 -10.86
N ASP A 66 -5.82 -8.41 -12.14
CA ASP A 66 -4.76 -8.43 -13.15
C ASP A 66 -4.03 -7.08 -13.27
N LYS A 67 -4.74 -5.96 -13.07
CA LYS A 67 -4.15 -4.63 -13.08
C LYS A 67 -3.00 -4.49 -12.06
N PHE A 68 -3.06 -5.25 -10.97
CA PHE A 68 -2.08 -5.24 -9.89
C PHE A 68 -1.19 -6.49 -9.89
N ASN A 69 -1.13 -7.23 -11.00
CA ASN A 69 -0.44 -8.52 -11.13
C ASN A 69 -0.91 -9.55 -10.08
N ALA A 70 -2.19 -9.51 -9.73
CA ALA A 70 -2.77 -10.27 -8.63
C ALA A 70 -3.90 -11.22 -9.07
N ALA A 71 -4.03 -11.48 -10.37
CA ALA A 71 -4.98 -12.44 -10.91
C ALA A 71 -4.67 -13.85 -10.42
N LEU A 72 -5.72 -14.64 -10.15
CA LEU A 72 -5.56 -16.05 -9.81
C LEU A 72 -5.20 -16.84 -11.08
N PRO A 73 -4.22 -17.76 -11.02
CA PRO A 73 -3.92 -18.65 -12.14
C PRO A 73 -5.01 -19.71 -12.30
N ASP A 74 -5.11 -20.28 -13.50
CA ASP A 74 -6.11 -21.32 -13.82
C ASP A 74 -5.98 -22.57 -12.93
N ASP A 75 -4.77 -22.88 -12.47
CA ASP A 75 -4.44 -24.02 -11.60
C ASP A 75 -4.40 -23.65 -10.11
N TYR A 76 -5.06 -22.55 -9.72
CA TYR A 76 -5.09 -22.03 -8.36
C TYR A 76 -5.31 -23.10 -7.27
N PHE A 77 -6.30 -23.99 -7.48
CA PHE A 77 -6.65 -25.02 -6.50
C PHE A 77 -5.58 -26.10 -6.32
N ASP A 78 -4.75 -26.33 -7.35
CA ASP A 78 -3.70 -27.34 -7.33
C ASP A 78 -2.43 -26.85 -6.61
N GLN A 79 -2.30 -25.54 -6.42
CA GLN A 79 -1.08 -24.89 -5.90
C GLN A 79 -1.28 -24.13 -4.58
N LEU A 80 -2.39 -24.34 -3.85
CA LEU A 80 -2.75 -23.56 -2.65
C LEU A 80 -1.61 -23.34 -1.63
N ASN A 81 -0.69 -24.30 -1.49
CA ASN A 81 0.42 -24.26 -0.52
C ASN A 81 1.77 -23.86 -1.11
N SER A 82 1.87 -23.59 -2.42
CA SER A 82 3.13 -23.22 -3.07
C SER A 82 3.65 -21.87 -2.56
N PRO A 83 4.98 -21.65 -2.55
CA PRO A 83 5.56 -20.35 -2.23
C PRO A 83 4.99 -19.21 -3.09
N GLU A 84 4.76 -19.48 -4.37
CA GLU A 84 4.21 -18.54 -5.34
C GLU A 84 2.78 -18.16 -4.97
N MET A 85 1.95 -19.14 -4.61
CA MET A 85 0.57 -18.90 -4.20
C MET A 85 0.49 -18.12 -2.89
N LYS A 86 1.40 -18.39 -1.93
CA LYS A 86 1.50 -17.61 -0.69
C LYS A 86 1.88 -16.15 -0.97
N ALA A 87 2.83 -15.91 -1.87
CA ALA A 87 3.22 -14.56 -2.26
C ALA A 87 2.08 -13.83 -2.98
N LEU A 88 1.35 -14.52 -3.86
CA LEU A 88 0.16 -13.99 -4.54
C LEU A 88 -0.95 -13.62 -3.54
N ASN A 89 -1.24 -14.49 -2.58
CA ASN A 89 -2.23 -14.22 -1.54
C ASN A 89 -1.85 -13.00 -0.70
N GLN A 90 -0.56 -12.85 -0.35
CA GLN A 90 -0.07 -11.65 0.35
C GLN A 90 -0.27 -10.38 -0.49
N LEU A 91 0.05 -10.42 -1.79
CA LEU A 91 -0.19 -9.29 -2.68
C LEU A 91 -1.68 -8.93 -2.77
N ARG A 92 -2.55 -9.93 -2.92
CA ARG A 92 -4.01 -9.74 -2.94
C ARG A 92 -4.53 -9.13 -1.64
N SER A 93 -4.00 -9.53 -0.49
CA SER A 93 -4.34 -8.90 0.80
C SER A 93 -3.99 -7.40 0.82
N VAL A 94 -2.90 -6.98 0.19
CA VAL A 94 -2.55 -5.56 0.07
C VAL A 94 -3.51 -4.84 -0.89
N VAL A 95 -3.85 -5.45 -2.03
CA VAL A 95 -4.84 -4.88 -2.97
C VAL A 95 -6.18 -4.65 -2.28
N GLU A 96 -6.74 -5.68 -1.64
CA GLU A 96 -8.00 -5.58 -0.91
C GLU A 96 -7.92 -4.55 0.23
N GLY A 97 -6.81 -4.56 0.98
CA GLY A 97 -6.53 -3.58 2.02
C GLY A 97 -6.53 -2.14 1.50
N THR A 98 -5.97 -1.89 0.31
CA THR A 98 -5.98 -0.58 -0.33
C THR A 98 -7.40 -0.14 -0.68
N PHE A 99 -8.21 -1.00 -1.32
CA PHE A 99 -9.61 -0.68 -1.64
C PHE A 99 -10.43 -0.40 -0.38
N ASN A 100 -10.30 -1.25 0.64
CA ASN A 100 -10.94 -1.07 1.94
C ASN A 100 -10.56 0.26 2.58
N PHE A 101 -9.26 0.55 2.68
CA PHE A 101 -8.77 1.79 3.28
C PHE A 101 -9.34 3.02 2.57
N LEU A 102 -9.31 3.05 1.24
CA LEU A 102 -9.84 4.17 0.45
C LEU A 102 -11.35 4.32 0.61
N CYS A 103 -12.09 3.21 0.69
CA CYS A 103 -13.54 3.21 0.88
C CYS A 103 -13.93 3.66 2.30
N GLU A 104 -13.33 3.10 3.34
CA GLU A 104 -13.57 3.45 4.74
C GLU A 104 -13.24 4.91 5.03
N ASN A 105 -12.20 5.44 4.38
CA ASN A 105 -11.86 6.87 4.48
C ASN A 105 -12.68 7.75 3.54
N GLY A 106 -13.66 7.17 2.84
CA GLY A 106 -14.63 7.88 2.01
C GLY A 106 -14.03 8.52 0.77
N TYR A 107 -12.95 7.97 0.19
CA TYR A 107 -12.39 8.44 -1.09
C TYR A 107 -13.07 7.75 -2.29
N ILE A 108 -13.40 6.47 -2.14
CA ILE A 108 -14.09 5.71 -3.19
C ILE A 108 -15.32 5.01 -2.64
N GLN A 109 -16.22 4.61 -3.53
CA GLN A 109 -17.22 3.58 -3.31
C GLN A 109 -16.88 2.41 -4.22
N TYR A 110 -17.11 1.17 -3.77
CA TYR A 110 -16.92 -0.01 -4.58
C TYR A 110 -17.68 -1.23 -4.02
N ASN A 111 -17.82 -2.25 -4.86
CA ASN A 111 -18.22 -3.62 -4.52
C ASN A 111 -17.17 -4.61 -5.06
N THR A 112 -17.13 -5.84 -4.55
CA THR A 112 -16.20 -6.87 -5.05
C THR A 112 -16.78 -8.28 -4.95
N ASP A 113 -16.38 -9.15 -5.87
CA ASP A 113 -16.65 -10.60 -5.81
C ASP A 113 -15.60 -11.36 -4.98
N HIS A 114 -14.58 -10.65 -4.46
CA HIS A 114 -13.41 -11.18 -3.75
C HIS A 114 -12.56 -12.17 -4.55
N GLN A 115 -12.82 -12.34 -5.86
CA GLN A 115 -12.16 -13.31 -6.72
C GLN A 115 -11.49 -12.63 -7.91
N SER A 116 -12.30 -11.95 -8.73
CA SER A 116 -11.90 -11.52 -10.06
C SER A 116 -11.74 -10.00 -10.16
N TYR A 117 -12.64 -9.24 -9.53
CA TYR A 117 -12.69 -7.80 -9.73
C TYR A 117 -13.36 -7.00 -8.61
N PHE A 118 -13.10 -5.70 -8.67
CA PHE A 118 -13.82 -4.64 -7.99
C PHE A 118 -14.74 -3.97 -9.02
N TYR A 119 -16.00 -3.75 -8.68
CA TYR A 119 -17.00 -3.14 -9.57
C TYR A 119 -17.75 -2.01 -8.88
N ASP A 120 -18.45 -1.20 -9.67
CA ASP A 120 -19.03 0.07 -9.23
C ASP A 120 -18.02 1.00 -8.56
N VAL A 121 -16.74 0.90 -8.94
CA VAL A 121 -15.67 1.68 -8.33
C VAL A 121 -15.81 3.13 -8.80
N ARG A 122 -15.98 4.07 -7.86
CA ARG A 122 -16.21 5.49 -8.19
C ARG A 122 -15.66 6.44 -7.12
N LEU A 123 -15.18 7.60 -7.55
CA LEU A 123 -14.79 8.69 -6.62
C LEU A 123 -15.99 9.22 -5.86
N THR A 124 -15.78 9.54 -4.59
CA THR A 124 -16.72 10.29 -3.76
C THR A 124 -16.50 11.80 -3.91
N GLU A 125 -17.42 12.59 -3.36
CA GLU A 125 -17.26 14.04 -3.23
C GLU A 125 -15.99 14.46 -2.47
N LYS A 126 -15.63 13.73 -1.41
CA LYS A 126 -14.39 13.97 -0.66
C LYS A 126 -13.17 13.79 -1.55
N ALA A 127 -13.09 12.70 -2.31
CA ALA A 127 -11.98 12.49 -3.23
C ALA A 127 -11.96 13.55 -4.33
N LEU A 128 -13.10 13.91 -4.92
CA LEU A 128 -13.17 14.97 -5.92
C LEU A 128 -12.68 16.30 -5.38
N THR A 129 -13.02 16.64 -4.13
CA THR A 129 -12.56 17.88 -3.49
C THR A 129 -11.03 17.90 -3.37
N VAL A 130 -10.42 16.78 -2.99
CA VAL A 130 -8.96 16.68 -2.88
C VAL A 130 -8.30 16.67 -4.26
N LEU A 131 -8.82 15.86 -5.20
CA LEU A 131 -8.25 15.68 -6.53
C LEU A 131 -8.35 16.95 -7.38
N ASN A 132 -9.41 17.74 -7.23
CA ASN A 132 -9.56 19.03 -7.94
C ASN A 132 -8.66 20.14 -7.40
N LYS A 133 -8.05 19.99 -6.21
CA LYS A 133 -7.17 21.05 -5.67
C LYS A 133 -6.03 21.31 -6.63
N LYS A 134 -5.84 22.59 -6.96
CA LYS A 134 -4.65 23.08 -7.66
C LYS A 134 -3.64 23.50 -6.60
N PRO A 135 -2.49 22.81 -6.45
CA PRO A 135 -1.51 23.19 -5.44
C PRO A 135 -0.92 24.56 -5.80
N GLU A 136 -1.24 25.60 -5.00
CA GLU A 136 -0.75 26.98 -5.22
C GLU A 136 0.79 27.06 -5.30
N VAL A 137 1.47 26.15 -4.60
CA VAL A 137 2.94 26.13 -4.43
C VAL A 137 3.70 25.75 -5.71
N LEU A 138 3.04 25.27 -6.77
CA LEU A 138 3.73 24.73 -7.95
C LEU A 138 3.35 25.38 -9.30
N GLY A 139 2.66 26.52 -9.32
CA GLY A 139 2.54 27.37 -10.52
C GLY A 139 1.89 26.73 -11.76
N GLY A 140 1.25 25.57 -11.63
CA GLY A 140 0.63 24.83 -12.72
C GLY A 140 -0.89 24.93 -12.70
N ASN A 141 -1.51 24.92 -13.89
CA ASN A 141 -2.97 24.85 -14.04
C ASN A 141 -3.53 23.43 -13.77
N GLU A 142 -2.65 22.47 -13.48
CA GLU A 142 -2.96 21.06 -13.23
C GLU A 142 -3.55 20.84 -11.84
N THR A 143 -4.57 20.00 -11.79
CA THR A 143 -5.19 19.51 -10.56
C THR A 143 -4.32 18.42 -9.91
N MET A 144 -4.60 18.07 -8.66
CA MET A 144 -3.95 16.94 -8.01
C MET A 144 -4.24 15.63 -8.76
N GLY A 145 -5.43 15.47 -9.33
CA GLY A 145 -5.78 14.32 -10.18
C GLY A 145 -4.90 14.22 -11.43
N ASP A 146 -4.62 15.34 -12.10
CA ASP A 146 -3.73 15.35 -13.27
C ASP A 146 -2.30 14.95 -12.88
N LYS A 147 -1.84 15.37 -11.69
CA LYS A 147 -0.53 14.96 -11.17
C LYS A 147 -0.46 13.48 -10.84
N VAL A 148 -1.56 12.89 -10.35
CA VAL A 148 -1.65 11.44 -10.15
C VAL A 148 -1.52 10.70 -11.49
N ILE A 149 -2.23 11.14 -12.54
CA ILE A 149 -2.08 10.55 -13.88
C ILE A 149 -0.62 10.65 -14.35
N SER A 150 -0.01 11.83 -14.24
CA SER A 150 1.38 12.05 -14.66
C SER A 150 2.37 11.18 -13.88
N ALA A 151 2.17 11.00 -12.57
CA ALA A 151 3.00 10.12 -11.74
C ALA A 151 2.85 8.64 -12.13
N VAL A 152 1.63 8.18 -12.43
CA VAL A 152 1.40 6.80 -12.92
C VAL A 152 2.07 6.58 -14.27
N LYS A 153 2.03 7.56 -15.18
CA LYS A 153 2.71 7.50 -16.48
C LYS A 153 4.23 7.50 -16.37
N ASP A 154 4.77 8.26 -15.42
CA ASP A 154 6.20 8.28 -15.12
C ASP A 154 6.70 6.95 -14.53
N GLY A 155 5.90 6.35 -13.64
CA GLY A 155 6.17 5.03 -13.07
C GLY A 155 7.26 5.00 -12.00
N THR A 156 7.87 6.14 -11.64
CA THR A 156 8.90 6.18 -10.59
C THR A 156 8.25 6.07 -9.20
N PRO A 157 8.61 5.05 -8.38
CA PRO A 157 7.98 4.84 -7.07
C PRO A 157 8.06 6.04 -6.13
N GLY A 158 9.19 6.76 -6.14
CA GLY A 158 9.37 7.96 -5.31
C GLY A 158 8.46 9.13 -5.71
N VAL A 159 8.19 9.30 -7.02
CA VAL A 159 7.27 10.34 -7.52
C VAL A 159 5.84 10.00 -7.11
N ILE A 160 5.44 8.73 -7.29
CA ILE A 160 4.13 8.21 -6.92
C ILE A 160 3.88 8.36 -5.41
N ALA A 161 4.82 7.89 -4.58
CA ALA A 161 4.72 8.03 -3.13
C ALA A 161 4.61 9.49 -2.68
N GLY A 162 5.37 10.40 -3.30
CA GLY A 162 5.30 11.83 -3.02
C GLY A 162 3.93 12.44 -3.32
N VAL A 163 3.36 12.12 -4.49
CA VAL A 163 2.02 12.62 -4.89
C VAL A 163 0.92 12.05 -3.99
N ILE A 164 0.95 10.74 -3.71
CA ILE A 164 -0.08 10.11 -2.86
C ILE A 164 -0.01 10.59 -1.41
N THR A 165 1.18 10.73 -0.84
CA THR A 165 1.36 11.29 0.51
C THR A 165 0.79 12.71 0.58
N ASN A 166 1.07 13.53 -0.44
CA ASN A 166 0.55 14.88 -0.53
C ASN A 166 -0.99 14.89 -0.60
N LEU A 167 -1.58 14.06 -1.48
CA LEU A 167 -3.03 13.91 -1.63
C LEU A 167 -3.70 13.52 -0.31
N LEU A 168 -3.23 12.46 0.35
CA LEU A 168 -3.84 11.98 1.60
C LEU A 168 -3.71 13.00 2.74
N THR A 169 -2.59 13.70 2.83
CA THR A 169 -2.38 14.79 3.79
C THR A 169 -3.41 15.92 3.59
N HIS A 170 -3.66 16.31 2.34
CA HIS A 170 -4.68 17.33 2.03
C HIS A 170 -6.09 16.86 2.35
N GLY A 171 -6.37 15.55 2.23
CA GLY A 171 -7.65 14.95 2.60
C GLY A 171 -7.90 14.96 4.11
N VAL A 172 -6.87 14.72 4.92
CA VAL A 172 -6.96 14.80 6.40
C VAL A 172 -7.22 16.23 6.86
N ASN A 173 -6.51 17.21 6.29
CA ASN A 173 -6.66 18.62 6.67
C ASN A 173 -8.05 19.21 6.37
N LEU A 174 -8.74 18.69 5.35
CA LEU A 174 -10.13 19.08 5.05
C LEU A 174 -11.09 18.63 6.15
N VAL A 175 -10.94 17.40 6.65
CA VAL A 175 -11.79 16.88 7.74
C VAL A 175 -11.56 17.65 9.03
N ALA A 176 -10.29 17.97 9.34
CA ALA A 176 -9.93 18.75 10.53
C ALA A 176 -10.43 20.20 10.51
N SER A 177 -10.66 20.78 9.33
CA SER A 177 -11.14 22.17 9.18
C SER A 177 -12.66 22.31 9.16
N VAL A 178 -13.39 21.18 9.11
CA VAL A 178 -14.87 21.11 9.12
C VAL A 178 -15.39 20.65 10.50
N SER A 179 -14.49 20.33 11.42
CA SER A 179 -14.78 19.93 12.82
C SER A 179 -14.67 21.14 13.75
#